data_AF-A0A9D1IRK1-F1
#
_entry.id   AF-A0A9D1IRK1-F1
#
_cell.length_a   1.000
_cell.length_b   1.000
_cell.length_c   1.000
_cell.angle_alpha   90.00
_cell.angle_beta   90.00
_cell.angle_gamma   90.00
#
_symmetry.space_group_name_H-M   'P 1'
#
loop_
_entity.id
_entity.type
_entity.pdbx_description
1 polymer ?
#
loop_
_entity_poly.entity_id
_entity_poly.type
_entity_poly.pdbx_seq_one_letter_code
_entity_poly.pdbx_strand_id
1 'polypeptide(L)'
;MNALDIILLPFVFIYRGFISVILLPYYFVLGILKLFGYKGKKQKNTIPQVKSGEKVKVVKEVKSAYDVPVAPVKKVDPNKIEEEKNKSKLKRQKEFEKLVQKARQEEAKRIKEQERIRLENEKREKERQKKEAERRKKEEAYEALKDKKNAQLRQKGVPVTFSDKLKAFYKKLTFSKKEQLELEAKKAVLDEQFKDKENQQQRLSKALLFNYVARNPDGEIEKGSIEALSRVDVHSFLLAEGYEVYDITVAKRKRELVTYKMKRSKLIFYLSQLSAYLKSGIALADAVKILDDQANKTNEKKAWRAVYYDLSMGDVLSVAMEKRKDTFPKLLINMIKTAEMTGNLPETLDDMVDYYTEAESTKKQMKSAMMYPVIVTCFAAVVITFILMWVVPQFVDIYADLGSDIPTITKIVIAISDFLKNYLMYILLVIIVLILLFLYLFKNVKAFRRTVQEFAMHLPVFGNIIIYNEVTIFSKTFANLINHNVFITDSVDVLSKITDNEVYKKLIYDTAKNLTKGEPISKAFKDHWAFPNIAYQMLITGEKTGRLGPMMERVSNYYQEQHRTIINQMKTLIEPVMIVTLAVIVGGILLAVIIPMYGMYDAL
;
A
#
# COMPACT_ATOMS: atom_id res chain seq x y z
N MET A 1 -7.82 22.99 31.32
CA MET A 1 -8.02 22.31 30.03
C MET A 1 -8.42 23.36 29.05
N ASN A 2 -7.64 23.59 28.00
CA ASN A 2 -7.98 24.62 27.02
C ASN A 2 -9.16 24.13 26.16
N ALA A 3 -9.95 25.04 25.60
CA ALA A 3 -11.10 24.70 24.74
C ALA A 3 -10.71 23.76 23.59
N LEU A 4 -9.46 23.85 23.12
CA LEU A 4 -8.89 22.98 22.10
C LEU A 4 -8.72 21.52 22.56
N ASP A 5 -8.46 21.29 23.85
CA ASP A 5 -8.34 19.93 24.43
C ASP A 5 -9.70 19.25 24.56
N ILE A 6 -10.77 20.02 24.81
CA ILE A 6 -12.15 19.53 24.92
C ILE A 6 -12.69 19.17 23.53
N ILE A 7 -12.39 19.98 22.51
CA ILE A 7 -12.79 19.73 21.12
C ILE A 7 -12.05 18.52 20.52
N LEU A 8 -10.78 18.32 20.88
CA LEU A 8 -9.98 17.20 20.38
C LEU A 8 -10.17 15.90 21.16
N LEU A 9 -10.80 15.94 22.33
CA LEU A 9 -11.03 14.76 23.19
C LEU A 9 -11.77 13.60 22.48
N PRO A 10 -12.86 13.84 21.72
CA PRO A 10 -13.51 12.77 20.94
C PRO A 10 -12.62 12.28 19.79
N PHE A 11 -11.84 13.15 19.14
CA PHE A 11 -10.89 12.75 18.11
C PHE A 11 -9.74 11.91 18.68
N VAL A 12 -9.26 12.21 19.88
CA VAL A 12 -8.24 11.43 20.58
C VAL A 12 -8.80 10.07 21.03
N PHE A 13 -10.06 10.00 21.44
CA PHE A 13 -10.73 8.74 21.77
C PHE A 13 -10.96 7.86 20.54
N ILE A 14 -11.42 8.44 19.42
CA ILE A 14 -11.61 7.75 18.15
C ILE A 14 -10.26 7.32 17.56
N TYR A 15 -9.24 8.18 17.62
CA TYR A 15 -7.87 7.85 17.17
C TYR A 15 -7.24 6.76 18.04
N ARG A 16 -7.44 6.78 19.37
CA ARG A 16 -7.00 5.70 20.27
C ARG A 16 -7.77 4.40 20.06
N GLY A 17 -9.07 4.46 19.79
CA GLY A 17 -9.91 3.31 19.45
C GLY A 17 -9.55 2.67 18.10
N PHE A 18 -9.24 3.51 17.10
CA PHE A 18 -8.80 3.06 15.79
C PHE A 18 -7.40 2.45 15.84
N ILE A 19 -6.48 3.08 16.60
CA ILE A 19 -5.15 2.53 16.88
C ILE A 19 -5.23 1.24 17.69
N SER A 20 -6.13 1.11 18.66
CA SER A 20 -6.26 -0.13 19.45
C SER A 20 -6.84 -1.28 18.64
N VAL A 21 -7.74 -1.02 17.69
CA VAL A 21 -8.28 -2.03 16.76
C VAL A 21 -7.24 -2.43 15.69
N ILE A 22 -6.46 -1.48 15.16
CA ILE A 22 -5.38 -1.75 14.20
C ILE A 22 -4.17 -2.42 14.87
N LEU A 23 -3.87 -2.06 16.12
CA LEU A 23 -2.83 -2.70 16.91
C LEU A 23 -3.33 -3.95 17.62
N LEU A 24 -4.61 -4.33 17.54
CA LEU A 24 -5.13 -5.55 18.18
C LEU A 24 -4.39 -6.81 17.69
N PRO A 25 -4.08 -6.97 16.39
CA PRO A 25 -3.17 -8.01 15.90
C PRO A 25 -1.74 -7.86 16.42
N TYR A 26 -1.25 -6.62 16.54
CA TYR A 26 0.10 -6.32 17.05
C TYR A 26 0.24 -6.63 18.55
N TYR A 27 -0.76 -6.31 19.38
CA TYR A 27 -0.87 -6.62 20.80
C TYR A 27 -1.22 -8.08 21.07
N PHE A 28 -1.91 -8.75 20.14
CA PHE A 28 -2.08 -10.21 20.17
C PHE A 28 -0.72 -10.91 19.95
N VAL A 29 0.07 -10.45 18.98
CA VAL A 29 1.45 -10.90 18.77
C VAL A 29 2.38 -10.50 19.93
N LEU A 30 2.24 -9.30 20.48
CA LEU A 30 2.99 -8.83 21.67
C LEU A 30 2.56 -9.53 22.95
N GLY A 31 1.31 -9.97 23.06
CA GLY A 31 0.78 -10.78 24.15
C GLY A 31 1.36 -12.19 24.11
N ILE A 32 1.47 -12.78 22.91
CA ILE A 32 2.21 -14.03 22.66
C ILE A 32 3.71 -13.85 22.97
N LEU A 33 4.32 -12.72 22.61
CA LEU A 33 5.71 -12.37 22.95
C LEU A 33 5.93 -12.01 24.43
N LYS A 34 4.91 -11.55 25.16
CA LYS A 34 4.99 -11.30 26.62
C LYS A 34 4.82 -12.60 27.42
N LEU A 35 4.03 -13.54 26.92
CA LEU A 35 4.00 -14.93 27.40
C LEU A 35 5.38 -15.61 27.23
N PHE A 36 6.16 -15.19 26.23
CA PHE A 36 7.56 -15.57 26.01
C PHE A 36 8.55 -14.42 26.32
N GLY A 37 8.48 -13.91 27.56
CA GLY A 37 9.57 -13.27 28.30
C GLY A 37 10.49 -12.25 27.60
N TYR A 38 10.33 -10.96 27.94
CA TYR A 38 11.47 -10.03 28.06
C TYR A 38 11.12 -8.83 28.95
N LYS A 39 11.85 -8.66 30.06
CA LYS A 39 11.74 -7.54 31.03
C LYS A 39 12.86 -6.54 30.73
N GLY A 40 12.52 -5.27 30.51
CA GLY A 40 13.50 -4.18 30.41
C GLY A 40 12.90 -2.83 30.77
N LYS A 41 13.18 -2.35 31.99
CA LYS A 41 12.84 -1.01 32.48
C LYS A 41 13.74 0.05 31.80
N LYS A 42 13.17 1.16 31.34
CA LYS A 42 13.88 2.44 31.22
C LYS A 42 13.08 3.57 31.86
N GLN A 43 13.74 4.22 32.81
CA GLN A 43 13.31 5.34 33.63
C GLN A 43 13.46 6.64 32.82
N LYS A 44 12.40 7.43 32.67
CA LYS A 44 12.47 8.80 32.11
C LYS A 44 12.55 9.78 33.28
N ASN A 45 13.66 10.52 33.37
CA ASN A 45 13.76 11.71 34.20
C ASN A 45 13.10 12.88 33.46
N THR A 46 12.04 13.43 34.05
CA THR A 46 11.40 14.69 33.64
C THR A 46 12.13 15.88 34.24
N ILE A 47 12.40 16.90 33.41
CA ILE A 47 12.82 18.24 33.82
C ILE A 47 11.53 19.05 34.07
N PRO A 48 11.37 19.74 35.22
CA PRO A 48 10.20 20.59 35.47
C PRO A 48 10.30 21.92 34.71
N GLN A 49 9.21 22.29 34.02
CA GLN A 49 9.04 23.61 33.40
C GLN A 49 8.55 24.65 34.44
N VAL A 50 9.14 25.86 34.40
CA VAL A 50 8.73 27.01 35.21
C VAL A 50 7.70 27.85 34.44
N LYS A 51 6.61 28.23 35.12
CA LYS A 51 5.45 28.96 34.59
C LYS A 51 5.80 30.41 34.24
N SER A 52 5.31 30.87 33.08
CA SER A 52 5.28 32.27 32.66
C SER A 52 4.12 33.00 33.35
N GLY A 53 4.40 34.07 34.10
CA GLY A 53 3.35 34.88 34.72
C GLY A 53 3.78 35.64 35.97
N GLU A 54 4.73 36.57 35.85
CA GLU A 54 4.93 37.59 36.88
C GLU A 54 5.35 38.92 36.23
N LYS A 55 4.37 39.61 35.65
CA LYS A 55 4.44 41.07 35.43
C LYS A 55 3.49 41.73 36.44
N VAL A 56 3.92 42.89 36.94
CA VAL A 56 3.18 43.83 37.81
C VAL A 56 3.28 43.57 39.32
N LYS A 57 4.41 43.98 39.92
CA LYS A 57 4.48 44.29 41.36
C LYS A 57 5.06 45.66 41.72
N VAL A 58 5.59 46.42 40.76
CA VAL A 58 6.22 47.73 41.05
C VAL A 58 5.31 48.92 40.72
N VAL A 59 4.22 48.73 39.96
CA VAL A 59 3.26 49.81 39.61
C VAL A 59 2.12 49.94 40.63
N LYS A 60 1.95 48.98 41.55
CA LYS A 60 0.87 49.00 42.55
C LYS A 60 1.16 49.88 43.76
N GLU A 61 2.42 50.14 44.11
CA GLU A 61 2.77 50.95 45.28
C GLU A 61 2.70 52.46 45.01
N VAL A 62 2.76 52.90 43.75
CA VAL A 62 2.73 54.34 43.39
C VAL A 62 1.30 54.91 43.32
N LYS A 63 0.28 54.06 43.13
CA LYS A 63 -1.13 54.51 42.99
C LYS A 63 -1.94 54.54 44.30
N SER A 64 -1.43 54.02 45.41
CA SER A 64 -2.20 53.98 46.68
C SER A 64 -1.99 55.20 47.60
N ALA A 65 -1.17 56.18 47.20
CA ALA A 65 -0.81 57.31 48.06
C ALA A 65 -1.75 58.54 47.96
N TYR A 66 -2.90 58.46 47.26
CA TYR A 66 -3.68 59.66 46.91
C TYR A 66 -5.21 59.65 47.14
N ASP A 67 -5.82 58.66 47.79
CA ASP A 67 -7.29 58.67 47.96
C ASP A 67 -7.80 58.56 49.42
N VAL A 68 -8.40 59.68 49.87
CA VAL A 68 -9.55 59.87 50.82
C VAL A 68 -9.27 59.79 52.36
N PRO A 69 -10.00 60.52 53.26
CA PRO A 69 -10.68 61.83 53.22
C PRO A 69 -10.18 62.84 54.30
N VAL A 70 -10.58 64.12 54.14
CA VAL A 70 -10.32 65.25 55.04
C VAL A 70 -11.27 65.24 56.26
N ALA A 71 -10.74 65.39 57.47
CA ALA A 71 -11.47 65.62 58.72
C ALA A 71 -11.24 67.06 59.25
N PRO A 72 -12.18 67.67 59.99
CA PRO A 72 -12.31 69.12 60.09
C PRO A 72 -11.37 69.79 61.11
N VAL A 73 -11.12 71.07 60.84
CA VAL A 73 -10.16 72.00 61.45
C VAL A 73 -10.44 72.26 62.94
N LYS A 74 -9.39 72.21 63.78
CA LYS A 74 -9.30 72.93 65.07
C LYS A 74 -8.21 74.00 64.99
N LYS A 75 -8.56 75.19 65.46
CA LYS A 75 -7.85 76.48 65.36
C LYS A 75 -6.44 76.46 65.95
N VAL A 76 -5.41 76.74 65.15
CA VAL A 76 -4.09 77.29 65.57
C VAL A 76 -3.43 78.03 64.39
N ASP A 77 -2.93 79.24 64.67
CA ASP A 77 -1.97 80.16 64.00
C ASP A 77 -1.55 79.98 62.49
N PRO A 78 -1.75 80.97 61.59
CA PRO A 78 -1.51 80.84 60.13
C PRO A 78 -0.05 80.74 59.66
N ASN A 79 0.94 81.22 60.42
CA ASN A 79 2.33 81.35 59.92
C ASN A 79 3.23 80.12 60.14
N LYS A 80 2.75 79.06 60.83
CA LYS A 80 3.49 77.78 60.96
C LYS A 80 3.07 76.70 59.95
N ILE A 81 1.98 76.92 59.20
CA ILE A 81 1.40 75.92 58.29
C ILE A 81 2.11 75.90 56.92
N GLU A 82 2.72 77.01 56.49
CA GLU A 82 3.32 77.13 55.15
C GLU A 82 4.78 76.64 55.10
N GLU A 83 5.56 76.83 56.16
CA GLU A 83 6.92 76.27 56.28
C GLU A 83 6.93 74.73 56.46
N GLU A 84 5.99 74.15 57.23
CA GLU A 84 5.90 72.70 57.40
C GLU A 84 5.33 72.00 56.15
N LYS A 85 4.40 72.64 55.41
CA LYS A 85 3.92 72.14 54.12
C LYS A 85 5.02 72.15 53.05
N ASN A 86 5.86 73.19 52.99
CA ASN A 86 6.97 73.24 52.03
C ASN A 86 8.14 72.32 52.41
N LYS A 87 8.50 72.20 53.70
CA LYS A 87 9.50 71.21 54.16
C LYS A 87 9.03 69.76 53.93
N SER A 88 7.74 69.45 54.13
CA SER A 88 7.20 68.10 53.91
C SER A 88 7.06 67.75 52.42
N LYS A 89 6.66 68.69 51.56
CA LYS A 89 6.68 68.50 50.09
C LYS A 89 8.10 68.25 49.57
N LEU A 90 9.08 69.06 49.99
CA LEU A 90 10.47 68.91 49.56
C LEU A 90 11.10 67.60 50.07
N LYS A 91 10.77 67.15 51.29
CA LYS A 91 11.17 65.82 51.80
C LYS A 91 10.57 64.69 50.97
N ARG A 92 9.28 64.73 50.67
CA ARG A 92 8.57 63.71 49.87
C ARG A 92 9.07 63.65 48.42
N GLN A 93 9.41 64.79 47.82
CA GLN A 93 9.97 64.84 46.48
C GLN A 93 11.40 64.26 46.42
N LYS A 94 12.23 64.54 47.44
CA LYS A 94 13.56 63.92 47.60
C LYS A 94 13.49 62.41 47.89
N GLU A 95 12.49 61.94 48.64
CA GLU A 95 12.26 60.50 48.84
C GLU A 95 11.81 59.80 47.55
N PHE A 96 10.93 60.44 46.77
CA PHE A 96 10.51 59.92 45.47
C PHE A 96 11.69 59.81 44.49
N GLU A 97 12.53 60.86 44.38
CA GLU A 97 13.75 60.81 43.56
C GLU A 97 14.72 59.73 44.02
N LYS A 98 14.87 59.52 45.34
CA LYS A 98 15.66 58.41 45.89
C LYS A 98 15.10 57.04 45.51
N LEU A 99 13.78 56.85 45.57
CA LEU A 99 13.13 55.59 45.19
C LEU A 99 13.24 55.34 43.68
N VAL A 100 13.08 56.37 42.85
CA VAL A 100 13.26 56.27 41.39
C VAL A 100 14.72 55.97 41.02
N GLN A 101 15.69 56.60 41.69
CA GLN A 101 17.10 56.28 41.51
C GLN A 101 17.42 54.84 41.95
N LYS A 102 16.84 54.38 43.08
CA LYS A 102 17.02 53.01 43.56
C LYS A 102 16.42 51.98 42.58
N ALA A 103 15.23 52.25 42.03
CA ALA A 103 14.60 51.42 41.01
C ALA A 103 15.44 51.36 39.71
N ARG A 104 15.95 52.51 39.24
CA ARG A 104 16.87 52.55 38.07
C ARG A 104 18.18 51.79 38.33
N GLN A 105 18.73 51.87 39.54
CA GLN A 105 19.92 51.10 39.92
C GLN A 105 19.65 49.60 40.00
N GLU A 106 18.48 49.19 40.48
CA GLU A 106 18.07 47.77 40.51
C GLU A 106 17.81 47.22 39.10
N GLU A 107 17.18 47.97 38.20
CA GLU A 107 17.04 47.59 36.79
C GLU A 107 18.39 47.50 36.08
N ALA A 108 19.28 48.48 36.28
CA ALA A 108 20.62 48.45 35.71
C ALA A 108 21.45 47.26 36.23
N LYS A 109 21.28 46.88 37.52
CA LYS A 109 21.89 45.66 38.07
C LYS A 109 21.30 44.40 37.43
N ARG A 110 19.97 44.32 37.24
CA ARG A 110 19.31 43.18 36.58
C ARG A 110 19.75 43.00 35.13
N ILE A 111 19.92 44.10 34.39
CA ILE A 111 20.41 44.07 33.01
C ILE A 111 21.86 43.56 32.97
N LYS A 112 22.74 44.07 33.85
CA LYS A 112 24.13 43.58 33.96
C LYS A 112 24.20 42.11 34.39
N GLU A 113 23.32 41.67 35.30
CA GLU A 113 23.19 40.27 35.72
C GLU A 113 22.77 39.38 34.55
N GLN A 114 21.76 39.79 33.78
CA GLN A 114 21.29 39.07 32.60
C GLN A 114 22.37 38.97 31.51
N GLU A 115 23.12 40.05 31.29
CA GLU A 115 24.20 40.08 30.31
C GLU A 115 25.38 39.20 30.75
N ARG A 116 25.68 39.18 32.04
CA ARG A 116 26.69 38.26 32.62
C ARG A 116 26.28 36.80 32.48
N ILE A 117 25.02 36.47 32.75
CA ILE A 117 24.47 35.11 32.55
C ILE A 117 24.51 34.72 31.07
N ARG A 118 24.18 35.64 30.15
CA ARG A 118 24.25 35.40 28.70
C ARG A 118 25.68 35.10 28.25
N LEU A 119 26.64 35.92 28.67
CA LEU A 119 28.07 35.72 28.37
C LEU A 119 28.63 34.43 28.99
N GLU A 120 28.20 34.07 30.20
CA GLU A 120 28.62 32.82 30.84
C GLU A 120 28.03 31.59 30.12
N ASN A 121 26.77 31.66 29.69
CA ASN A 121 26.14 30.61 28.90
C ASN A 121 26.81 30.46 27.53
N GLU A 122 27.15 31.55 26.86
CA GLU A 122 27.84 31.52 25.57
C GLU A 122 29.26 30.95 25.70
N LYS A 123 29.98 31.28 26.78
CA LYS A 123 31.27 30.65 27.11
C LYS A 123 31.14 29.15 27.39
N ARG A 124 30.13 28.75 28.17
CA ARG A 124 29.85 27.34 28.45
C ARG A 124 29.46 26.55 27.20
N GLU A 125 28.71 27.15 26.28
CA GLU A 125 28.39 26.53 24.99
C GLU A 125 29.62 26.36 24.11
N LYS A 126 30.45 27.40 23.98
CA LYS A 126 31.73 27.32 23.23
C LYS A 126 32.67 26.27 23.83
N GLU A 127 32.73 26.17 25.16
CA GLU A 127 33.56 25.15 25.84
C GLU A 127 32.98 23.74 25.66
N ARG A 128 31.65 23.58 25.68
CA ARG A 128 30.98 22.31 25.35
C ARG A 128 31.24 21.88 23.91
N GLN A 129 31.10 22.81 22.95
CA GLN A 129 31.39 22.55 21.55
C GLN A 129 32.86 22.16 21.34
N LYS A 130 33.80 22.82 22.03
CA LYS A 130 35.22 22.49 21.97
C LYS A 130 35.50 21.09 22.57
N LYS A 131 34.90 20.76 23.72
CA LYS A 131 35.01 19.42 24.35
C LYS A 131 34.35 18.33 23.50
N GLU A 132 33.22 18.62 22.85
CA GLU A 132 32.58 17.69 21.90
C GLU A 132 33.42 17.50 20.65
N ALA A 133 34.00 18.56 20.09
CA ALA A 133 34.90 18.46 18.94
C ALA A 133 36.18 17.68 19.29
N GLU A 134 36.75 17.87 20.48
CA GLU A 134 37.89 17.06 20.96
C GLU A 134 37.50 15.60 21.20
N ARG A 135 36.30 15.34 21.75
CA ARG A 135 35.78 13.97 21.89
C ARG A 135 35.59 13.31 20.55
N ARG A 136 34.97 13.98 19.57
CA ARG A 136 34.81 13.47 18.20
C ARG A 136 36.15 13.19 17.55
N LYS A 137 37.12 14.10 17.66
CA LYS A 137 38.49 13.84 17.15
C LYS A 137 39.17 12.65 17.83
N LYS A 138 38.97 12.46 19.14
CA LYS A 138 39.49 11.29 19.88
C LYS A 138 38.76 10.00 19.50
N GLU A 139 37.45 10.05 19.28
CA GLU A 139 36.63 8.93 18.83
C GLU A 139 37.02 8.52 17.41
N GLU A 140 37.11 9.48 16.47
CA GLU A 140 37.58 9.27 15.10
C GLU A 140 39.01 8.72 15.07
N ALA A 141 39.92 9.25 15.91
CA ALA A 141 41.29 8.73 16.01
C ALA A 141 41.34 7.31 16.60
N TYR A 142 40.51 7.02 17.61
CA TYR A 142 40.37 5.70 18.20
C TYR A 142 39.77 4.70 17.21
N GLU A 143 38.78 5.11 16.43
CA GLU A 143 38.11 4.31 15.42
C GLU A 143 39.05 4.06 14.22
N ALA A 144 39.81 5.05 13.78
CA ALA A 144 40.87 4.88 12.79
C ALA A 144 42.01 3.95 13.27
N LEU A 145 42.39 4.01 14.55
CA LEU A 145 43.34 3.08 15.17
C LEU A 145 42.78 1.66 15.27
N LYS A 146 41.50 1.54 15.65
CA LYS A 146 40.76 0.27 15.71
C LYS A 146 40.63 -0.34 14.32
N ASP A 147 40.35 0.45 13.30
CA ASP A 147 40.25 -0.02 11.91
C ASP A 147 41.61 -0.42 11.34
N LYS A 148 42.68 0.33 11.62
CA LYS A 148 44.05 -0.09 11.29
C LYS A 148 44.44 -1.40 11.99
N LYS A 149 44.12 -1.54 13.29
CA LYS A 149 44.37 -2.77 14.05
C LYS A 149 43.53 -3.95 13.53
N ASN A 150 42.28 -3.70 13.19
CA ASN A 150 41.36 -4.69 12.61
C ASN A 150 41.79 -5.11 11.20
N ALA A 151 42.29 -4.18 10.38
CA ALA A 151 42.85 -4.48 9.07
C ALA A 151 44.15 -5.32 9.17
N GLN A 152 45.03 -4.99 10.11
CA GLN A 152 46.22 -5.81 10.39
C GLN A 152 45.88 -7.22 10.92
N LEU A 153 44.84 -7.34 11.75
CA LEU A 153 44.36 -8.65 12.25
C LEU A 153 43.69 -9.46 11.13
N ARG A 154 42.99 -8.81 10.20
CA ARG A 154 42.43 -9.44 8.98
C ARG A 154 43.53 -9.96 8.04
N GLN A 155 44.62 -9.20 7.85
CA GLN A 155 45.78 -9.67 7.08
C GLN A 155 46.49 -10.86 7.73
N LYS A 156 46.47 -10.96 9.07
CA LYS A 156 47.00 -12.11 9.83
C LYS A 156 46.00 -13.26 10.00
N GLY A 157 44.82 -13.20 9.40
CA GLY A 157 43.80 -14.27 9.43
C GLY A 157 43.08 -14.45 10.78
N VAL A 158 43.17 -13.49 11.70
CA VAL A 158 42.57 -13.59 13.05
C VAL A 158 41.18 -12.94 13.04
N PRO A 159 40.11 -13.63 13.49
CA PRO A 159 38.73 -13.11 13.43
C PRO A 159 38.51 -11.96 14.41
N VAL A 160 37.97 -10.84 13.91
CA VAL A 160 37.96 -9.55 14.60
C VAL A 160 36.59 -9.19 15.18
N THR A 161 35.50 -9.51 14.48
CA THR A 161 34.13 -9.11 14.87
C THR A 161 33.49 -10.16 15.78
N PHE A 162 32.56 -9.79 16.67
CA PHE A 162 31.82 -10.77 17.48
C PHE A 162 31.03 -11.76 16.61
N SER A 163 30.49 -11.30 15.48
CA SER A 163 29.91 -12.18 14.44
C SER A 163 30.96 -13.09 13.79
N ASP A 164 32.22 -12.67 13.64
CA ASP A 164 33.28 -13.51 13.07
C ASP A 164 33.80 -14.51 14.09
N LYS A 165 33.86 -14.12 15.37
CA LYS A 165 34.18 -14.99 16.50
C LYS A 165 33.05 -15.97 16.78
N LEU A 166 31.78 -15.55 16.69
CA LEU A 166 30.64 -16.46 16.72
C LEU A 166 30.61 -17.34 15.49
N LYS A 167 30.82 -16.81 14.28
CA LYS A 167 30.92 -17.65 13.07
C LYS A 167 32.07 -18.63 13.19
N ALA A 168 33.23 -18.25 13.72
CA ALA A 168 34.35 -19.17 13.96
C ALA A 168 34.06 -20.18 15.08
N PHE A 169 33.36 -19.76 16.14
CA PHE A 169 32.94 -20.60 17.26
C PHE A 169 31.84 -21.59 16.86
N TYR A 170 30.81 -21.14 16.13
CA TYR A 170 29.76 -21.96 15.52
C TYR A 170 30.32 -22.83 14.38
N LYS A 171 31.25 -22.34 13.54
CA LYS A 171 31.97 -23.17 12.56
C LYS A 171 32.83 -24.26 13.20
N LYS A 172 33.21 -24.07 14.47
CA LYS A 172 33.96 -25.06 15.28
C LYS A 172 33.05 -25.99 16.09
N LEU A 173 31.84 -25.57 16.44
CA LEU A 173 30.87 -26.32 17.27
C LEU A 173 29.73 -26.98 16.48
N THR A 174 29.51 -26.58 15.24
CA THR A 174 28.40 -27.06 14.42
C THR A 174 28.86 -27.19 12.97
N PHE A 175 28.80 -28.41 12.46
CA PHE A 175 28.64 -28.71 11.04
C PHE A 175 29.82 -28.37 10.10
N SER A 176 30.64 -29.39 9.82
CA SER A 176 31.27 -29.50 8.50
C SER A 176 31.66 -30.94 8.22
N LYS A 177 32.53 -31.58 9.01
CA LYS A 177 33.08 -32.88 8.57
C LYS A 177 32.04 -34.00 8.40
N LYS A 178 31.11 -34.21 9.35
CA LYS A 178 30.11 -35.29 9.28
C LYS A 178 28.99 -35.03 8.27
N GLU A 179 28.46 -33.81 8.19
CA GLU A 179 27.41 -33.47 7.21
C GLU A 179 27.99 -33.32 5.80
N GLN A 180 29.24 -32.85 5.65
CA GLN A 180 29.94 -32.90 4.36
C GLN A 180 30.27 -34.33 3.96
N LEU A 181 30.71 -35.21 4.87
CA LEU A 181 30.86 -36.65 4.61
C LEU A 181 29.53 -37.31 4.25
N GLU A 182 28.42 -36.93 4.89
CA GLU A 182 27.08 -37.44 4.55
C GLU A 182 26.59 -36.93 3.19
N LEU A 183 26.85 -35.66 2.84
CA LEU A 183 26.53 -35.09 1.54
C LEU A 183 27.45 -35.65 0.43
N GLU A 184 28.74 -35.84 0.70
CA GLU A 184 29.71 -36.49 -0.19
C GLU A 184 29.39 -37.98 -0.37
N ALA A 185 29.01 -38.70 0.70
CA ALA A 185 28.54 -40.08 0.60
C ALA A 185 27.23 -40.16 -0.20
N LYS A 186 26.29 -39.23 0.00
CA LYS A 186 25.06 -39.16 -0.81
C LYS A 186 25.36 -38.84 -2.28
N LYS A 187 26.28 -37.91 -2.56
CA LYS A 187 26.76 -37.61 -3.92
C LYS A 187 27.39 -38.84 -4.56
N ALA A 188 28.29 -39.52 -3.86
CA ALA A 188 28.94 -40.74 -4.36
C ALA A 188 27.94 -41.87 -4.65
N VAL A 189 26.97 -42.09 -3.74
CA VAL A 189 25.89 -43.08 -3.94
C VAL A 189 24.99 -42.69 -5.11
N LEU A 190 24.66 -41.41 -5.26
CA LEU A 190 23.84 -40.92 -6.36
C LEU A 190 24.58 -41.05 -7.71
N ASP A 191 25.86 -40.69 -7.77
CA ASP A 191 26.72 -40.84 -8.95
C ASP A 191 26.93 -42.31 -9.33
N GLU A 192 27.05 -43.22 -8.36
CA GLU A 192 27.05 -44.68 -8.60
C GLU A 192 25.70 -45.17 -9.14
N GLN A 193 24.57 -44.72 -8.57
CA GLN A 193 23.23 -45.06 -9.04
C GLN A 193 22.96 -44.66 -10.50
N PHE A 194 23.65 -43.64 -11.01
CA PHE A 194 23.54 -43.19 -12.41
C PHE A 194 24.59 -43.81 -13.36
N LYS A 195 25.56 -44.57 -12.86
CA LYS A 195 26.53 -45.33 -13.66
C LYS A 195 26.00 -46.69 -14.12
N ASP A 196 25.06 -47.30 -13.40
CA ASP A 196 24.42 -48.55 -13.79
C ASP A 196 23.39 -48.33 -14.91
N LYS A 197 23.59 -49.01 -16.05
CA LYS A 197 22.76 -48.88 -17.25
C LYS A 197 21.30 -49.34 -17.07
N GLU A 198 20.99 -50.12 -16.03
CA GLU A 198 19.61 -50.59 -15.77
C GLU A 198 18.70 -49.49 -15.20
N ASN A 199 19.23 -48.51 -14.43
CA ASN A 199 18.45 -47.38 -13.90
C ASN A 199 18.26 -46.22 -14.90
N GLN A 200 18.78 -46.35 -16.13
CA GLN A 200 18.48 -45.42 -17.23
C GLN A 200 17.02 -45.51 -17.69
N GLN A 201 16.26 -46.49 -17.20
CA GLN A 201 14.92 -46.83 -17.67
C GLN A 201 13.80 -46.20 -16.84
N GLN A 202 13.31 -45.07 -17.32
CA GLN A 202 11.95 -44.88 -17.87
C GLN A 202 11.66 -43.39 -17.87
N ARG A 203 11.84 -42.73 -19.03
CA ARG A 203 11.20 -41.43 -19.26
C ARG A 203 9.69 -41.65 -19.07
N LEU A 204 9.15 -41.05 -18.03
CA LEU A 204 7.75 -41.18 -17.68
C LEU A 204 6.91 -40.54 -18.79
N SER A 205 5.75 -41.13 -19.10
CA SER A 205 4.81 -40.54 -20.07
C SER A 205 4.22 -39.20 -19.58
N LYS A 206 4.35 -38.91 -18.29
CA LYS A 206 3.89 -37.69 -17.65
C LYS A 206 4.95 -37.14 -16.72
N ALA A 207 5.19 -35.84 -16.79
CA ALA A 207 6.16 -35.18 -15.92
C ALA A 207 5.77 -35.31 -14.44
N LEU A 208 6.77 -35.59 -13.60
CA LEU A 208 6.67 -35.63 -12.15
C LEU A 208 7.48 -34.48 -11.55
N LEU A 209 7.05 -34.03 -10.38
CA LEU A 209 7.80 -33.05 -9.59
C LEU A 209 8.90 -33.76 -8.81
N PHE A 210 10.15 -33.42 -9.10
CA PHE A 210 11.33 -33.88 -8.38
C PHE A 210 11.81 -32.76 -7.45
N ASN A 211 12.01 -33.07 -6.17
CA ASN A 211 12.71 -32.18 -5.25
C ASN A 211 14.19 -32.51 -5.29
N TYR A 212 15.04 -31.49 -5.31
CA TYR A 212 16.48 -31.67 -5.29
C TYR A 212 17.12 -30.86 -4.16
N VAL A 213 18.25 -31.36 -3.67
CA VAL A 213 19.17 -30.65 -2.79
C VAL A 213 20.52 -30.62 -3.49
N ALA A 214 21.00 -29.42 -3.81
CA ALA A 214 22.24 -29.25 -4.53
C ALA A 214 22.99 -28.00 -4.03
N ARG A 215 24.31 -28.01 -4.12
CA ARG A 215 25.15 -26.83 -3.87
C ARG A 215 25.32 -26.07 -5.19
N ASN A 216 25.00 -24.79 -5.19
CA ASN A 216 25.20 -23.92 -6.36
C ASN A 216 26.71 -23.57 -6.55
N PRO A 217 27.10 -22.98 -7.69
CA PRO A 217 28.48 -22.54 -7.92
C PRO A 217 29.02 -21.55 -6.88
N ASP A 218 28.14 -20.80 -6.21
CA ASP A 218 28.50 -19.86 -5.14
C ASP A 218 28.78 -20.53 -3.79
N GLY A 219 28.58 -21.85 -3.69
CA GLY A 219 28.83 -22.66 -2.49
C GLY A 219 27.65 -22.76 -1.52
N GLU A 220 26.48 -22.21 -1.85
CA GLU A 220 25.25 -22.26 -1.06
C GLU A 220 24.43 -23.52 -1.38
N ILE A 221 23.87 -24.16 -0.33
CA ILE A 221 22.99 -25.32 -0.50
C ILE A 221 21.57 -24.83 -0.81
N GLU A 222 21.09 -25.12 -2.01
CA GLU A 222 19.74 -24.82 -2.46
C GLU A 222 18.84 -26.06 -2.42
N LYS A 223 17.60 -25.87 -1.97
CA LYS A 223 16.53 -26.86 -2.06
C LYS A 223 15.50 -26.38 -3.07
N GLY A 224 15.42 -27.07 -4.20
CA GLY A 224 14.54 -26.70 -5.30
C GLY A 224 13.59 -27.83 -5.68
N SER A 225 12.74 -27.54 -6.66
CA SER A 225 11.82 -28.51 -7.24
C SER A 225 11.66 -28.24 -8.73
N ILE A 226 11.87 -29.26 -9.56
CA ILE A 226 11.76 -29.19 -11.03
C ILE A 226 10.78 -30.26 -11.49
N GLU A 227 9.92 -29.91 -12.44
CA GLU A 227 9.03 -30.85 -13.10
C GLU A 227 9.74 -31.44 -14.32
N ALA A 228 9.94 -32.75 -14.33
CA ALA A 228 10.73 -33.44 -15.35
C ALA A 228 10.16 -34.83 -15.68
N LEU A 229 10.58 -35.40 -16.81
CA LEU A 229 10.18 -36.74 -17.25
C LEU A 229 11.02 -37.85 -16.61
N SER A 230 12.21 -37.53 -16.12
CA SER A 230 13.05 -38.49 -15.41
C SER A 230 13.93 -37.80 -14.36
N ARG A 231 14.40 -38.60 -13.39
CA ARG A 231 15.39 -38.17 -12.41
C ARG A 231 16.74 -37.81 -13.08
N VAL A 232 17.06 -38.51 -14.17
CA VAL A 232 18.30 -38.32 -14.94
C VAL A 232 18.31 -36.94 -15.60
N ASP A 233 17.21 -36.51 -16.22
CA ASP A 233 17.13 -35.20 -16.88
C ASP A 233 17.39 -34.06 -15.86
N VAL A 234 16.86 -34.19 -14.63
CA VAL A 234 17.11 -33.22 -13.54
C VAL A 234 18.58 -33.24 -13.11
N HIS A 235 19.17 -34.42 -12.96
CA HIS A 235 20.57 -34.57 -12.57
C HIS A 235 21.51 -33.95 -13.61
N SER A 236 21.33 -34.32 -14.89
CA SER A 236 22.13 -33.81 -16.00
C SER A 236 22.02 -32.30 -16.16
N PHE A 237 20.80 -31.74 -16.00
CA PHE A 237 20.60 -30.29 -16.02
C PHE A 237 21.35 -29.58 -14.89
N LEU A 238 21.23 -30.06 -13.64
CA LEU A 238 21.91 -29.44 -12.49
C LEU A 238 23.43 -29.52 -12.63
N LEU A 239 23.97 -30.63 -13.10
CA LEU A 239 25.41 -30.77 -13.35
C LEU A 239 25.90 -29.84 -14.46
N ALA A 240 25.15 -29.68 -15.55
CA ALA A 240 25.48 -28.75 -16.63
C ALA A 240 25.55 -27.29 -16.15
N GLU A 241 24.73 -26.95 -15.15
CA GLU A 241 24.72 -25.65 -14.47
C GLU A 241 25.83 -25.48 -13.42
N GLY A 242 26.68 -26.49 -13.21
CA GLY A 242 27.77 -26.45 -12.23
C GLY A 242 27.33 -26.70 -10.79
N TYR A 243 26.13 -27.26 -10.57
CA TYR A 243 25.68 -27.64 -9.24
C TYR A 243 26.30 -28.96 -8.79
N GLU A 244 26.62 -29.08 -7.51
CA GLU A 244 26.88 -30.38 -6.88
C GLU A 244 25.58 -30.96 -6.35
N VAL A 245 25.06 -32.01 -6.98
CA VAL A 245 23.79 -32.62 -6.59
C VAL A 245 24.00 -33.64 -5.48
N TYR A 246 23.23 -33.53 -4.40
CA TYR A 246 23.32 -34.45 -3.25
C TYR A 246 22.14 -35.41 -3.16
N ASP A 247 20.94 -34.96 -3.55
CA ASP A 247 19.74 -35.78 -3.45
C ASP A 247 18.71 -35.34 -4.48
N ILE A 248 18.06 -36.30 -5.15
CA ILE A 248 16.92 -36.07 -6.03
C ILE A 248 15.82 -37.07 -5.66
N THR A 249 14.72 -36.57 -5.13
CA THR A 249 13.60 -37.40 -4.68
C THR A 249 12.31 -37.02 -5.40
N VAL A 250 11.49 -38.04 -5.72
CA VAL A 250 10.14 -37.80 -6.25
C VAL A 250 9.29 -37.18 -5.14
N ALA A 251 8.59 -36.09 -5.45
CA ALA A 251 7.73 -35.43 -4.47
C ALA A 251 6.56 -36.36 -4.05
N LYS A 252 6.57 -36.81 -2.79
CA LYS A 252 5.58 -37.75 -2.22
C LYS A 252 4.14 -37.23 -2.19
N ARG A 253 3.93 -35.91 -2.30
CA ARG A 253 2.60 -35.30 -2.46
C ARG A 253 2.51 -34.74 -3.88
N LYS A 254 1.37 -34.98 -4.55
CA LYS A 254 0.76 -33.95 -5.39
C LYS A 254 0.52 -32.74 -4.49
N ARG A 255 1.55 -31.95 -4.18
CA ARG A 255 1.32 -30.56 -3.83
C ARG A 255 0.67 -30.04 -5.09
N GLU A 256 -0.62 -29.72 -5.01
CA GLU A 256 -1.22 -28.82 -5.98
C GLU A 256 -0.17 -27.75 -6.22
N LEU A 257 0.33 -27.69 -7.46
CA LEU A 257 1.27 -26.67 -7.89
C LEU A 257 0.67 -25.38 -7.35
N VAL A 258 1.28 -24.79 -6.32
CA VAL A 258 0.79 -23.56 -5.74
C VAL A 258 0.76 -22.61 -6.92
N THR A 259 -0.43 -22.32 -7.42
CA THR A 259 -0.64 -21.57 -8.65
C THR A 259 -0.24 -20.15 -8.31
N TYR A 260 1.05 -19.88 -8.52
CA TYR A 260 1.64 -18.61 -8.20
C TYR A 260 1.31 -17.65 -9.32
N LYS A 261 0.25 -16.87 -9.13
CA LYS A 261 -0.04 -15.79 -10.07
C LYS A 261 0.98 -14.67 -9.93
N MET A 262 1.78 -14.43 -10.96
CA MET A 262 2.76 -13.35 -10.95
C MET A 262 2.05 -11.99 -10.90
N LYS A 263 2.54 -11.08 -10.04
CA LYS A 263 2.02 -9.71 -9.98
C LYS A 263 2.36 -8.99 -11.29
N ARG A 264 1.42 -8.19 -11.82
CA ARG A 264 1.62 -7.43 -13.07
C ARG A 264 2.90 -6.57 -13.05
N SER A 265 3.17 -5.89 -11.94
CA SER A 265 4.40 -5.09 -11.80
C SER A 265 5.70 -5.90 -11.92
N LYS A 266 5.69 -7.15 -11.45
CA LYS A 266 6.83 -8.07 -11.58
C LYS A 266 6.91 -8.65 -12.98
N LEU A 267 5.76 -8.97 -13.58
CA LEU A 267 5.70 -9.40 -14.96
C LEU A 267 6.29 -8.35 -15.90
N ILE A 268 5.86 -7.08 -15.77
CA ILE A 268 6.40 -5.95 -16.53
C ILE A 268 7.93 -5.88 -16.38
N PHE A 269 8.43 -5.90 -15.14
CA PHE A 269 9.87 -5.88 -14.88
C PHE A 269 10.62 -7.00 -15.63
N TYR A 270 10.17 -8.26 -15.50
CA TYR A 270 10.86 -9.38 -16.14
C TYR A 270 10.74 -9.35 -17.67
N LEU A 271 9.60 -8.94 -18.22
CA LEU A 271 9.44 -8.81 -19.68
C LEU A 271 10.32 -7.70 -20.25
N SER A 272 10.46 -6.57 -19.54
CA SER A 272 11.37 -5.50 -19.94
C SER A 272 12.83 -5.97 -19.95
N GLN A 273 13.25 -6.72 -18.92
CA GLN A 273 14.61 -7.28 -18.88
C GLN A 273 14.82 -8.32 -19.99
N LEU A 274 13.84 -9.22 -20.20
CA LEU A 274 13.92 -10.22 -21.27
C LEU A 274 14.04 -9.56 -22.64
N SER A 275 13.21 -8.56 -22.92
CA SER A 275 13.29 -7.77 -24.16
C SER A 275 14.68 -7.14 -24.33
N ALA A 276 15.19 -6.46 -23.29
CA ALA A 276 16.50 -5.82 -23.33
C ALA A 276 17.65 -6.81 -23.59
N TYR A 277 17.62 -7.98 -22.96
CA TYR A 277 18.61 -9.04 -23.18
C TYR A 277 18.57 -9.58 -24.60
N LEU A 278 17.38 -9.88 -25.12
CA LEU A 278 17.23 -10.38 -26.49
C LEU A 278 17.66 -9.32 -27.52
N LYS A 279 17.32 -8.05 -27.32
CA LYS A 279 17.79 -6.94 -28.18
C LYS A 279 19.30 -6.74 -28.13
N SER A 280 19.94 -7.12 -27.03
CA SER A 280 21.41 -7.11 -26.89
C SER A 280 22.10 -8.30 -27.54
N GLY A 281 21.34 -9.21 -28.18
CA GLY A 281 21.88 -10.40 -28.84
C GLY A 281 22.13 -11.58 -27.90
N ILE A 282 21.66 -11.52 -26.64
CA ILE A 282 21.77 -12.64 -25.71
C ILE A 282 20.79 -13.74 -26.15
N ALA A 283 21.24 -14.99 -26.18
CA ALA A 283 20.39 -16.13 -26.51
C ALA A 283 19.24 -16.28 -25.50
N LEU A 284 18.08 -16.76 -25.97
CA LEU A 284 16.86 -16.80 -25.15
C LEU A 284 17.00 -17.62 -23.87
N ALA A 285 17.66 -18.78 -23.93
CA ALA A 285 17.89 -19.61 -22.76
C ALA A 285 18.75 -18.88 -21.71
N ASP A 286 19.83 -18.22 -22.15
CA ASP A 286 20.71 -17.44 -21.27
C ASP A 286 20.01 -16.22 -20.70
N ALA A 287 19.20 -15.53 -21.50
CA ALA A 287 18.40 -14.40 -21.04
C ALA A 287 17.44 -14.83 -19.91
N VAL A 288 16.77 -15.98 -20.06
CA VAL A 288 15.88 -16.53 -19.02
C VAL A 288 16.66 -16.99 -17.79
N LYS A 289 17.86 -17.57 -17.95
CA LYS A 289 18.77 -17.88 -16.84
C LYS A 289 19.10 -16.66 -16.00
N ILE A 290 19.38 -15.52 -16.65
CA ILE A 290 19.63 -14.26 -15.95
C ILE A 290 18.39 -13.84 -15.13
N LEU A 291 17.17 -13.98 -15.67
CA LEU A 291 15.94 -13.64 -14.92
C LEU A 291 15.72 -14.54 -13.70
N ASP A 292 16.06 -15.81 -13.83
CA ASP A 292 16.00 -16.81 -12.78
C ASP A 292 16.98 -16.50 -11.65
N ASP A 293 18.23 -16.16 -11.98
CA ASP A 293 19.23 -15.77 -10.98
C ASP A 293 18.90 -14.42 -10.32
N GLN A 294 18.23 -13.50 -11.04
CA GLN A 294 17.72 -12.24 -10.48
C GLN A 294 16.46 -12.39 -9.61
N ALA A 295 15.80 -13.56 -9.63
CA ALA A 295 14.53 -13.73 -8.95
C ALA A 295 14.69 -13.87 -7.44
N ASN A 296 14.42 -12.78 -6.72
CA ASN A 296 14.57 -12.72 -5.26
C ASN A 296 13.58 -13.58 -4.46
N LYS A 297 12.36 -13.81 -4.98
CA LYS A 297 11.35 -14.59 -4.26
C LYS A 297 11.36 -16.04 -4.69
N THR A 298 11.21 -16.95 -3.73
CA THR A 298 11.16 -18.40 -3.95
C THR A 298 10.17 -18.81 -5.05
N ASN A 299 9.00 -18.17 -5.14
CA ASN A 299 8.01 -18.51 -6.18
C ASN A 299 8.36 -17.94 -7.56
N GLU A 300 8.96 -16.74 -7.60
CA GLU A 300 9.42 -16.12 -8.85
C GLU A 300 10.59 -16.94 -9.43
N LYS A 301 11.55 -17.33 -8.57
CA LYS A 301 12.69 -18.18 -8.92
C LYS A 301 12.25 -19.54 -9.43
N LYS A 302 11.33 -20.22 -8.72
CA LYS A 302 10.77 -21.50 -9.17
C LYS A 302 10.11 -21.43 -10.54
N ALA A 303 9.39 -20.33 -10.84
CA ALA A 303 8.76 -20.16 -12.14
C ALA A 303 9.81 -20.02 -13.25
N TRP A 304 10.77 -19.12 -13.07
CA TRP A 304 11.81 -18.87 -14.08
C TRP A 304 12.79 -20.05 -14.22
N ARG A 305 13.21 -20.70 -13.13
CA ARG A 305 14.03 -21.93 -13.18
C ARG A 305 13.34 -23.06 -13.94
N ALA A 306 12.02 -23.19 -13.79
CA ALA A 306 11.27 -24.18 -14.54
C ALA A 306 11.18 -23.82 -16.03
N VAL A 307 10.97 -22.54 -16.38
CA VAL A 307 11.01 -22.09 -17.79
C VAL A 307 12.40 -22.28 -18.39
N TYR A 308 13.46 -21.94 -17.64
CA TYR A 308 14.84 -22.15 -18.04
C TYR A 308 15.13 -23.63 -18.33
N TYR A 309 14.77 -24.52 -17.41
CA TYR A 309 14.90 -25.96 -17.58
C TYR A 309 14.24 -26.47 -18.87
N ASP A 310 13.00 -26.07 -19.15
CA ASP A 310 12.29 -26.50 -20.36
C ASP A 310 12.97 -25.97 -21.64
N LEU A 311 13.43 -24.72 -21.63
CA LEU A 311 14.19 -24.15 -22.75
C LEU A 311 15.50 -24.90 -22.97
N SER A 312 16.22 -25.26 -21.91
CA SER A 312 17.45 -26.08 -21.98
C SER A 312 17.18 -27.49 -22.50
N MET A 313 15.95 -28.00 -22.35
CA MET A 313 15.51 -29.29 -22.91
C MET A 313 15.02 -29.17 -24.35
N GLY A 314 14.99 -27.96 -24.93
CA GLY A 314 14.61 -27.70 -26.32
C GLY A 314 13.13 -27.36 -26.54
N ASP A 315 12.35 -27.12 -25.48
CA ASP A 315 11.00 -26.57 -25.64
C ASP A 315 11.07 -25.10 -26.07
N VAL A 316 10.00 -24.62 -26.72
CA VAL A 316 9.80 -23.20 -27.01
C VAL A 316 9.28 -22.46 -25.76
N LEU A 317 9.57 -21.16 -25.65
CA LEU A 317 9.21 -20.30 -24.51
C LEU A 317 7.71 -20.29 -24.25
N SER A 318 6.87 -20.22 -25.29
CA SER A 318 5.42 -20.22 -25.12
C SER A 318 4.91 -21.48 -24.42
N VAL A 319 5.40 -22.66 -24.84
CA VAL A 319 5.06 -23.96 -24.26
C VAL A 319 5.59 -24.07 -22.83
N ALA A 320 6.83 -23.62 -22.60
CA ALA A 320 7.41 -23.55 -21.27
C ALA A 320 6.57 -22.66 -20.34
N MET A 321 6.13 -21.49 -20.78
CA MET A 321 5.28 -20.61 -19.96
C MET A 321 3.88 -21.20 -19.73
N GLU A 322 3.30 -21.87 -20.72
CA GLU A 322 1.97 -22.50 -20.63
C GLU A 322 1.91 -23.62 -19.58
N LYS A 323 2.96 -24.45 -19.47
CA LYS A 323 3.06 -25.50 -18.43
C LYS A 323 2.91 -24.96 -17.00
N ARG A 324 3.19 -23.68 -16.78
CA ARG A 324 3.11 -22.99 -15.47
C ARG A 324 1.74 -22.37 -15.19
N LYS A 325 0.70 -22.72 -15.98
CA LYS A 325 -0.73 -22.43 -15.80
C LYS A 325 -1.01 -20.97 -15.40
N ASP A 326 -1.31 -20.73 -14.11
CA ASP A 326 -1.77 -19.42 -13.62
C ASP A 326 -0.64 -18.40 -13.42
N THR A 327 0.62 -18.78 -13.66
CA THR A 327 1.77 -17.90 -13.45
C THR A 327 1.81 -16.76 -14.45
N PHE A 328 1.64 -17.09 -15.73
CA PHE A 328 1.71 -16.15 -16.83
C PHE A 328 0.30 -15.93 -17.42
N PRO A 329 -0.09 -14.69 -17.76
CA PRO A 329 -1.38 -14.46 -18.39
C PRO A 329 -1.47 -15.12 -19.77
N LYS A 330 -2.65 -15.64 -20.13
CA LYS A 330 -2.89 -16.30 -21.43
C LYS A 330 -2.56 -15.43 -22.65
N LEU A 331 -2.88 -14.14 -22.59
CA LEU A 331 -2.54 -13.18 -23.64
C LEU A 331 -1.03 -13.17 -23.91
N LEU A 332 -0.21 -13.08 -22.86
CA LEU A 332 1.25 -13.10 -23.00
C LEU A 332 1.74 -14.38 -23.67
N ILE A 333 1.24 -15.54 -23.24
CA ILE A 333 1.61 -16.84 -23.81
C ILE A 333 1.28 -16.89 -25.30
N ASN A 334 0.08 -16.46 -25.70
CA ASN A 334 -0.35 -16.48 -27.10
C ASN A 334 0.45 -15.50 -27.98
N MET A 335 0.79 -14.32 -27.43
CA MET A 335 1.61 -13.33 -28.14
C MET A 335 3.05 -13.85 -28.32
N ILE A 336 3.64 -14.43 -27.28
CA ILE A 336 4.96 -15.06 -27.38
C ILE A 336 4.94 -16.19 -28.39
N LYS A 337 3.93 -17.09 -28.34
CA LYS A 337 3.79 -18.20 -29.29
C LYS A 337 3.81 -17.70 -30.73
N THR A 338 3.06 -16.63 -31.00
CA THR A 338 3.05 -15.99 -32.31
C THR A 338 4.42 -15.43 -32.67
N ALA A 339 5.04 -14.68 -31.75
CA ALA A 339 6.31 -14.03 -31.98
C ALA A 339 7.46 -15.03 -32.21
N GLU A 340 7.38 -16.21 -31.62
CA GLU A 340 8.29 -17.33 -31.89
C GLU A 340 8.12 -17.87 -33.32
N MET A 341 6.89 -17.89 -33.85
CA MET A 341 6.61 -18.29 -35.23
C MET A 341 7.03 -17.22 -36.24
N THR A 342 6.90 -15.94 -35.90
CA THR A 342 7.20 -14.81 -36.79
C THR A 342 8.61 -14.23 -36.63
N GLY A 343 9.36 -14.66 -35.61
CA GLY A 343 10.72 -14.19 -35.32
C GLY A 343 10.82 -12.79 -34.70
N ASN A 344 9.71 -12.23 -34.21
CA ASN A 344 9.63 -10.85 -33.70
C ASN A 344 9.47 -10.78 -32.17
N LEU A 345 10.17 -11.67 -31.45
CA LEU A 345 10.03 -11.84 -30.00
C LEU A 345 10.40 -10.59 -29.19
N PRO A 346 11.53 -9.89 -29.45
CA PRO A 346 11.89 -8.70 -28.67
C PRO A 346 10.85 -7.57 -28.75
N GLU A 347 10.35 -7.28 -29.94
CA GLU A 347 9.34 -6.26 -30.22
C GLU A 347 8.00 -6.62 -29.56
N THR A 348 7.62 -7.90 -29.63
CA THR A 348 6.40 -8.39 -28.98
C THR A 348 6.49 -8.28 -27.45
N LEU A 349 7.66 -8.49 -26.86
CA LEU A 349 7.86 -8.33 -25.42
C LEU A 349 7.70 -6.86 -25.00
N ASP A 350 8.20 -5.90 -25.78
CA ASP A 350 8.00 -4.47 -25.53
C ASP A 350 6.52 -4.08 -25.62
N ASP A 351 5.80 -4.58 -26.63
CA ASP A 351 4.36 -4.35 -26.74
C ASP A 351 3.59 -4.91 -25.53
N MET A 352 4.03 -6.06 -25.00
CA MET A 352 3.45 -6.64 -23.79
C MET A 352 3.81 -5.83 -22.54
N VAL A 353 5.03 -5.28 -22.45
CA VAL A 353 5.43 -4.35 -21.40
C VAL A 353 4.53 -3.12 -21.41
N ASP A 354 4.32 -2.51 -22.57
CA ASP A 354 3.47 -1.33 -22.73
C ASP A 354 2.01 -1.65 -22.42
N TYR A 355 1.50 -2.78 -22.93
CA TYR A 355 0.16 -3.25 -22.64
C TYR A 355 -0.08 -3.43 -21.13
N TYR A 356 0.80 -4.16 -20.43
CA TYR A 356 0.62 -4.43 -19.01
C TYR A 356 0.88 -3.20 -18.14
N THR A 357 1.83 -2.35 -18.50
CA THR A 357 2.10 -1.08 -17.82
C THR A 357 0.86 -0.20 -17.85
N GLU A 358 0.23 -0.12 -19.01
CA GLU A 358 -0.94 0.70 -19.22
C GLU A 358 -2.21 0.10 -18.56
N ALA A 359 -2.37 -1.22 -18.62
CA ALA A 359 -3.44 -1.90 -17.89
C ALA A 359 -3.27 -1.76 -16.36
N GLU A 360 -2.03 -1.67 -15.86
CA GLU A 360 -1.74 -1.43 -14.45
C GLU A 360 -1.96 0.04 -14.06
N SER A 361 -1.59 0.99 -14.92
CA SER A 361 -1.80 2.43 -14.71
C SER A 361 -3.30 2.72 -14.59
N THR A 362 -4.10 2.22 -15.53
CA THR A 362 -5.57 2.35 -15.54
C THR A 362 -6.17 1.73 -14.28
N LYS A 363 -5.73 0.53 -13.89
CA LYS A 363 -6.20 -0.13 -12.67
C LYS A 363 -5.85 0.68 -11.40
N LYS A 364 -4.65 1.26 -11.34
CA LYS A 364 -4.22 2.11 -10.21
C LYS A 364 -5.03 3.39 -10.15
N GLN A 365 -5.28 4.03 -11.28
CA GLN A 365 -6.13 5.22 -11.37
C GLN A 365 -7.55 4.92 -10.90
N MET A 366 -8.16 3.82 -11.37
CA MET A 366 -9.48 3.39 -10.95
C MET A 366 -9.52 3.11 -9.44
N LYS A 367 -8.54 2.37 -8.90
CA LYS A 367 -8.45 2.10 -7.45
C LYS A 367 -8.29 3.39 -6.64
N SER A 368 -7.48 4.33 -7.10
CA SER A 368 -7.26 5.61 -6.46
C SER A 368 -8.53 6.47 -6.45
N ALA A 369 -9.27 6.51 -7.57
CA ALA A 369 -10.53 7.22 -7.69
C ALA A 369 -11.60 6.67 -6.73
N MET A 370 -11.65 5.34 -6.53
CA MET A 370 -12.60 4.70 -5.61
C MET A 370 -12.18 4.78 -4.13
N MET A 371 -10.92 5.03 -3.82
CA MET A 371 -10.42 4.96 -2.45
C MET A 371 -11.04 6.04 -1.55
N TYR A 372 -11.14 7.28 -2.04
CA TYR A 372 -11.73 8.38 -1.26
C TYR A 372 -13.21 8.15 -0.94
N PRO A 373 -14.10 7.86 -1.91
CA PRO A 373 -15.52 7.60 -1.63
C PRO A 373 -15.72 6.44 -0.64
N VAL A 374 -14.96 5.35 -0.78
CA VAL A 374 -15.07 4.20 0.12
C VAL A 374 -14.66 4.54 1.55
N ILE A 375 -13.56 5.28 1.74
CA ILE A 375 -13.10 5.67 3.08
C ILE A 375 -14.10 6.61 3.75
N VAL A 376 -14.55 7.66 3.04
CA VAL A 376 -15.50 8.64 3.58
C VAL A 376 -16.85 8.00 3.89
N THR A 377 -17.37 7.15 2.99
CA THR A 377 -18.64 6.43 3.22
C THR A 377 -18.53 5.49 4.41
N CYS A 378 -17.43 4.76 4.54
CA CYS A 378 -17.20 3.86 5.68
C CYS A 378 -17.14 4.64 7.00
N PHE A 379 -16.39 5.74 7.03
CA PHE A 379 -16.29 6.59 8.21
C PHE A 379 -17.65 7.21 8.58
N ALA A 380 -18.37 7.74 7.60
CA ALA A 380 -19.71 8.27 7.80
C ALA A 380 -20.69 7.21 8.30
N ALA A 381 -20.68 6.00 7.74
CA ALA A 381 -21.53 4.91 8.18
C ALA A 381 -21.25 4.55 9.65
N VAL A 382 -19.98 4.51 10.06
CA VAL A 382 -19.60 4.27 11.48
C VAL A 382 -20.12 5.39 12.38
N VAL A 383 -19.93 6.66 12.01
CA VAL A 383 -20.39 7.80 12.80
C VAL A 383 -21.91 7.86 12.90
N ILE A 384 -22.62 7.66 11.79
CA ILE A 384 -24.09 7.64 11.75
C ILE A 384 -24.62 6.49 12.62
N THR A 385 -24.05 5.28 12.48
CA THR A 385 -24.43 4.12 13.30
C THR A 385 -24.17 4.41 14.78
N PHE A 386 -23.04 5.06 15.12
CA PHE A 386 -22.73 5.46 16.50
C PHE A 386 -23.78 6.43 17.06
N ILE A 387 -24.12 7.48 16.31
CA ILE A 387 -25.12 8.46 16.74
C ILE A 387 -26.49 7.80 16.92
N LEU A 388 -26.92 6.97 15.96
CA LEU A 388 -28.19 6.27 16.06
C LEU A 388 -28.23 5.28 17.23
N MET A 389 -27.17 4.52 17.50
CA MET A 389 -27.20 3.50 18.56
C MET A 389 -27.00 4.05 19.98
N TRP A 390 -26.22 5.12 20.15
CA TRP A 390 -25.89 5.62 21.49
C TRP A 390 -26.44 6.99 21.79
N VAL A 391 -26.43 7.92 20.83
CA VAL A 391 -26.83 9.31 21.07
C VAL A 391 -28.35 9.46 21.02
N VAL A 392 -28.99 8.98 19.95
CA VAL A 392 -30.45 9.11 19.79
C VAL A 392 -31.25 8.51 20.97
N PRO A 393 -30.94 7.30 21.47
CA PRO A 393 -31.71 6.70 22.57
C PRO A 393 -31.63 7.50 23.88
N GLN A 394 -30.51 8.18 24.15
CA GLN A 394 -30.40 9.04 25.34
C GLN A 394 -31.40 10.19 25.31
N PHE A 395 -31.77 10.67 24.12
CA PHE A 395 -32.80 11.70 23.96
C PHE A 395 -34.22 11.13 24.07
N VAL A 396 -34.43 9.87 23.68
CA VAL A 396 -35.74 9.20 23.83
C VAL A 396 -36.17 9.15 25.29
N ASP A 397 -35.25 8.76 26.18
CA ASP A 397 -35.52 8.69 27.62
C ASP A 397 -35.93 10.07 28.17
N ILE A 398 -35.23 11.13 27.75
CA ILE A 398 -35.54 12.51 28.14
C ILE A 398 -36.91 12.95 27.63
N TYR A 399 -37.26 12.62 26.38
CA TYR A 399 -38.55 13.02 25.79
C TYR A 399 -39.73 12.25 26.41
N ALA A 400 -39.53 10.99 26.81
CA ALA A 400 -40.56 10.19 27.47
C ALA A 400 -40.98 10.81 28.82
N ASP A 401 -40.03 11.38 29.56
CA ASP A 401 -40.27 11.99 30.87
C ASP A 401 -41.03 13.33 30.80
N LEU A 402 -41.07 13.98 29.63
CA LEU A 402 -41.62 15.33 29.44
C LEU A 402 -43.06 15.34 28.91
N GLY A 403 -43.64 14.18 28.55
CA GLY A 403 -45.04 14.05 28.14
C GLY A 403 -45.44 14.86 26.89
N SER A 404 -44.47 15.38 26.13
CA SER A 404 -44.67 16.21 24.93
C SER A 404 -44.70 15.36 23.67
N ASP A 405 -45.52 15.75 22.68
CA ASP A 405 -45.65 15.05 21.42
C ASP A 405 -44.35 15.12 20.60
N ILE A 406 -43.68 13.96 20.46
CA ILE A 406 -42.45 13.85 19.66
C ILE A 406 -42.78 14.10 18.17
N PRO A 407 -42.06 15.03 17.49
CA PRO A 407 -42.21 15.28 16.06
C PRO A 407 -42.02 14.04 15.18
N THR A 408 -42.71 14.00 14.04
CA THR A 408 -42.67 12.84 13.11
C THR A 408 -41.26 12.52 12.61
N ILE A 409 -40.43 13.53 12.33
CA ILE A 409 -39.05 13.32 11.88
C ILE A 409 -38.20 12.60 12.93
N THR A 410 -38.43 12.90 14.21
CA THR A 410 -37.77 12.26 15.34
C THR A 410 -38.26 10.83 15.54
N LYS A 411 -39.58 10.59 15.40
CA LYS A 411 -40.16 9.23 15.46
C LYS A 411 -39.55 8.29 14.41
N ILE A 412 -39.32 8.77 13.18
CA ILE A 412 -38.66 7.99 12.12
C ILE A 412 -37.22 7.65 12.51
N VAL A 413 -36.46 8.61 13.02
CA VAL A 413 -35.05 8.39 13.42
C VAL A 413 -34.94 7.43 14.60
N ILE A 414 -35.86 7.50 15.57
CA ILE A 414 -35.95 6.53 16.69
C ILE A 414 -36.28 5.13 16.16
N ALA A 415 -37.27 5.00 15.27
CA ALA A 415 -37.62 3.71 14.68
C ALA A 415 -36.45 3.08 13.92
N ILE A 416 -35.68 3.88 13.17
CA ILE A 416 -34.46 3.43 12.48
C ILE A 416 -33.39 3.02 13.51
N SER A 417 -33.20 3.79 14.58
CA SER A 417 -32.28 3.48 15.68
C SER A 417 -32.60 2.14 16.34
N ASP A 418 -33.87 1.92 16.70
CA ASP A 418 -34.33 0.68 17.34
C ASP A 418 -34.20 -0.53 16.40
N PHE A 419 -34.52 -0.33 15.11
CA PHE A 419 -34.29 -1.35 14.09
C PHE A 419 -32.79 -1.70 13.97
N LEU A 420 -31.91 -0.71 13.93
CA LEU A 420 -30.47 -0.94 13.90
C LEU A 420 -30.01 -1.66 15.17
N LYS A 421 -30.37 -1.20 16.37
CA LYS A 421 -29.95 -1.82 17.64
C LYS A 421 -30.29 -3.31 17.70
N ASN A 422 -31.52 -3.66 17.33
CA ASN A 422 -32.02 -5.04 17.45
C ASN A 422 -31.53 -5.94 16.31
N TYR A 423 -31.35 -5.40 15.10
CA TYR A 423 -31.09 -6.20 13.91
C TYR A 423 -29.72 -6.02 13.27
N LEU A 424 -28.81 -5.17 13.77
CA LEU A 424 -27.50 -4.92 13.14
C LEU A 424 -26.70 -6.19 12.88
N MET A 425 -26.68 -7.14 13.84
CA MET A 425 -25.97 -8.40 13.65
C MET A 425 -26.60 -9.27 12.55
N TYR A 426 -27.94 -9.31 12.48
CA TYR A 426 -28.67 -10.03 11.43
C TYR A 426 -28.50 -9.36 10.06
N ILE A 427 -28.54 -8.03 9.99
CA ILE A 427 -28.30 -7.26 8.77
C ILE A 427 -26.89 -7.55 8.23
N LEU A 428 -25.88 -7.53 9.10
CA LEU A 428 -24.50 -7.81 8.72
C LEU A 428 -24.34 -9.26 8.22
N LEU A 429 -24.98 -10.23 8.87
CA LEU A 429 -25.02 -11.62 8.42
C LEU A 429 -25.68 -11.76 7.03
N VAL A 430 -26.86 -11.15 6.83
CA VAL A 430 -27.59 -11.17 5.56
C VAL A 430 -26.77 -10.54 4.44
N ILE A 431 -26.12 -9.40 4.68
CA ILE A 431 -25.24 -8.74 3.71
C ILE A 431 -24.08 -9.67 3.32
N ILE A 432 -23.41 -10.31 4.28
CA ILE A 432 -22.31 -11.25 3.98
C ILE A 432 -22.81 -12.42 3.14
N VAL A 433 -23.95 -13.02 3.51
CA VAL A 433 -24.54 -14.15 2.78
C VAL A 433 -24.91 -13.75 1.36
N LEU A 434 -25.54 -12.58 1.16
CA LEU A 434 -25.89 -12.06 -0.16
C LEU A 434 -24.65 -11.79 -1.02
N ILE A 435 -23.59 -11.23 -0.44
CA ILE A 435 -22.33 -11.00 -1.16
C ILE A 435 -21.71 -12.33 -1.59
N LEU A 436 -21.63 -13.32 -0.70
CA LEU A 436 -21.08 -14.63 -1.01
C LEU A 436 -21.91 -15.35 -2.08
N LEU A 437 -23.24 -15.29 -1.97
CA LEU A 437 -24.18 -15.86 -2.94
C LEU A 437 -24.01 -15.19 -4.31
N PHE A 438 -23.96 -13.86 -4.35
CA PHE A 438 -23.74 -13.09 -5.58
C PHE A 438 -22.40 -13.47 -6.24
N LEU A 439 -21.31 -13.53 -5.46
CA LEU A 439 -19.99 -13.93 -5.96
C LEU A 439 -19.99 -15.37 -6.49
N TYR A 440 -20.68 -16.28 -5.80
CA TYR A 440 -20.82 -17.68 -6.22
C TYR A 440 -21.60 -17.79 -7.54
N LEU A 441 -22.77 -17.14 -7.65
CA LEU A 441 -23.57 -17.14 -8.88
C LEU A 441 -22.81 -16.50 -10.04
N PHE A 442 -22.16 -15.36 -9.80
CA PHE A 442 -21.39 -14.66 -10.84
C PHE A 442 -20.22 -15.50 -11.37
N LYS A 443 -19.57 -16.30 -10.51
CA LYS A 443 -18.47 -17.17 -10.92
C LYS A 443 -18.93 -18.45 -11.64
N ASN A 444 -20.04 -19.05 -11.21
CA ASN A 444 -20.43 -20.38 -11.66
C ASN A 444 -21.52 -20.38 -12.74
N VAL A 445 -22.40 -19.38 -12.79
CA VAL A 445 -23.57 -19.36 -13.67
C VAL A 445 -23.37 -18.35 -14.81
N LYS A 446 -23.14 -18.86 -16.03
CA LYS A 446 -22.92 -18.01 -17.22
C LYS A 446 -24.09 -17.09 -17.55
N ALA A 447 -25.32 -17.59 -17.47
CA ALA A 447 -26.53 -16.80 -17.76
C ALA A 447 -26.66 -15.61 -16.79
N PHE A 448 -26.49 -15.86 -15.48
CA PHE A 448 -26.50 -14.82 -14.46
C PHE A 448 -25.41 -13.79 -14.68
N ARG A 449 -24.17 -14.23 -14.95
CA ARG A 449 -23.06 -13.33 -15.28
C ARG A 449 -23.39 -12.41 -16.47
N ARG A 450 -23.94 -12.99 -17.55
CA ARG A 450 -24.31 -12.22 -18.74
C ARG A 450 -25.38 -11.18 -18.42
N THR A 451 -26.45 -11.55 -17.73
CA THR A 451 -27.53 -10.61 -17.37
C THR A 451 -27.01 -9.49 -16.48
N VAL A 452 -26.17 -9.80 -15.49
CA VAL A 452 -25.56 -8.78 -14.61
C VAL A 452 -24.63 -7.86 -15.40
N GLN A 453 -23.79 -8.40 -16.29
CA GLN A 453 -22.91 -7.60 -17.14
C GLN A 453 -23.70 -6.69 -18.09
N GLU A 454 -24.74 -7.23 -18.73
CA GLU A 454 -25.62 -6.50 -19.63
C GLU A 454 -26.33 -5.36 -18.89
N PHE A 455 -26.91 -5.64 -17.72
CA PHE A 455 -27.52 -4.61 -16.87
C PHE A 455 -26.50 -3.53 -16.46
N ALA A 456 -25.32 -3.93 -15.99
CA ALA A 456 -24.26 -2.99 -15.60
C ALA A 456 -23.79 -2.11 -16.76
N MET A 457 -23.78 -2.64 -17.98
CA MET A 457 -23.42 -1.90 -19.19
C MET A 457 -24.49 -0.91 -19.68
N HIS A 458 -25.73 -1.03 -19.19
CA HIS A 458 -26.81 -0.08 -19.47
C HIS A 458 -26.96 1.01 -18.39
N LEU A 459 -26.28 0.88 -17.25
CA LEU A 459 -26.33 1.90 -16.21
C LEU A 459 -25.72 3.21 -16.71
N PRO A 460 -26.35 4.37 -16.43
CA PRO A 460 -25.78 5.66 -16.78
C PRO A 460 -24.43 5.83 -16.09
N VAL A 461 -23.47 6.44 -16.79
CA VAL A 461 -22.08 6.64 -16.36
C VAL A 461 -21.26 5.34 -16.28
N PHE A 462 -21.69 4.33 -15.51
CA PHE A 462 -20.97 3.06 -15.32
C PHE A 462 -20.93 2.21 -16.60
N GLY A 463 -21.97 2.26 -17.42
CA GLY A 463 -22.06 1.45 -18.62
C GLY A 463 -20.99 1.79 -19.64
N ASN A 464 -20.79 3.08 -19.89
CA ASN A 464 -19.76 3.58 -20.80
C ASN A 464 -18.33 3.22 -20.33
N ILE A 465 -18.09 3.09 -19.02
CA ILE A 465 -16.78 2.68 -18.50
C ILE A 465 -16.47 1.25 -18.92
N ILE A 466 -17.44 0.36 -18.76
CA ILE A 466 -17.28 -1.06 -19.11
C ILE A 466 -17.14 -1.18 -20.64
N ILE A 467 -18.02 -0.51 -21.40
CA ILE A 467 -17.98 -0.53 -22.87
C ILE A 467 -16.64 -0.01 -23.38
N TYR A 468 -16.19 1.16 -22.93
CA TYR A 468 -14.93 1.74 -23.40
C TYR A 468 -13.73 0.88 -23.02
N ASN A 469 -13.72 0.30 -21.83
CA ASN A 469 -12.67 -0.64 -21.42
C ASN A 469 -12.64 -1.89 -22.31
N GLU A 470 -13.78 -2.51 -22.60
CA GLU A 470 -13.84 -3.69 -23.46
C GLU A 470 -13.49 -3.38 -24.92
N VAL A 471 -13.95 -2.25 -25.48
CA VAL A 471 -13.54 -1.78 -26.81
C VAL A 471 -12.03 -1.53 -26.87
N THR A 472 -11.45 -0.87 -25.85
CA THR A 472 -10.00 -0.67 -25.78
C THR A 472 -9.25 -2.01 -25.76
N ILE A 473 -9.66 -2.97 -24.91
CA ILE A 473 -8.99 -4.28 -24.83
C ILE A 473 -9.12 -5.03 -26.16
N PHE A 474 -10.32 -5.07 -26.74
CA PHE A 474 -10.59 -5.72 -28.02
C PHE A 474 -9.73 -5.11 -29.12
N SER A 475 -9.82 -3.79 -29.33
CA SER A 475 -9.14 -3.11 -30.42
C SER A 475 -7.62 -3.10 -30.23
N LYS A 476 -7.10 -2.94 -29.02
CA LYS A 476 -5.66 -2.98 -28.75
C LYS A 476 -5.07 -4.36 -29.03
N THR A 477 -5.73 -5.39 -28.52
CA THR A 477 -5.31 -6.77 -28.75
C THR A 477 -5.37 -7.11 -30.23
N PHE A 478 -6.46 -6.73 -30.90
CA PHE A 478 -6.63 -7.00 -32.32
C PHE A 478 -5.59 -6.25 -33.16
N ALA A 479 -5.31 -4.98 -32.84
CA ALA A 479 -4.27 -4.19 -33.50
C ALA A 479 -2.90 -4.85 -33.35
N ASN A 480 -2.51 -5.23 -32.13
CA ASN A 480 -1.21 -5.87 -31.88
C ASN A 480 -1.07 -7.18 -32.66
N LEU A 481 -2.10 -8.02 -32.67
CA LEU A 481 -2.07 -9.28 -33.42
C LEU A 481 -1.92 -9.02 -34.93
N ILE A 482 -2.75 -8.13 -35.49
CA ILE A 482 -2.70 -7.85 -36.94
C ILE A 482 -1.39 -7.15 -37.34
N ASN A 483 -0.88 -6.23 -36.54
CA ASN A 483 0.38 -5.52 -36.81
C ASN A 483 1.60 -6.47 -36.80
N HIS A 484 1.54 -7.56 -36.02
CA HIS A 484 2.56 -8.62 -35.99
C HIS A 484 2.29 -9.76 -36.98
N ASN A 485 1.47 -9.51 -38.00
CA ASN A 485 1.16 -10.46 -39.07
C ASN A 485 0.51 -11.78 -38.58
N VAL A 486 -0.24 -11.74 -37.47
CA VAL A 486 -1.06 -12.88 -37.07
C VAL A 486 -2.24 -13.00 -38.02
N PHE A 487 -2.51 -14.22 -38.47
CA PHE A 487 -3.70 -14.48 -39.29
C PHE A 487 -4.97 -14.04 -38.55
N ILE A 488 -5.92 -13.46 -39.28
CA ILE A 488 -7.16 -12.93 -38.70
C ILE A 488 -7.94 -14.04 -37.98
N THR A 489 -7.96 -15.26 -38.53
CA THR A 489 -8.59 -16.44 -37.92
C THR A 489 -8.05 -16.74 -36.54
N ASP A 490 -6.71 -16.75 -36.41
CA ASP A 490 -6.03 -17.02 -35.16
C ASP A 490 -6.20 -15.86 -34.18
N SER A 491 -6.22 -14.63 -34.72
CA SER A 491 -6.44 -13.42 -33.93
C SER A 491 -7.79 -13.44 -33.21
N VAL A 492 -8.85 -13.88 -33.89
CA VAL A 492 -10.20 -13.99 -33.33
C VAL A 492 -10.27 -15.09 -32.25
N ASP A 493 -9.60 -16.23 -32.43
CA ASP A 493 -9.51 -17.27 -31.40
C ASP A 493 -8.78 -16.74 -30.15
N VAL A 494 -7.68 -16.01 -30.32
CA VAL A 494 -6.94 -15.38 -29.22
C VAL A 494 -7.81 -14.34 -28.50
N LEU A 495 -8.51 -13.48 -29.23
CA LEU A 495 -9.44 -12.48 -28.67
C LEU A 495 -10.52 -13.13 -27.79
N SER A 496 -11.08 -14.27 -28.22
CA SER A 496 -12.14 -14.98 -27.49
C SER A 496 -11.70 -15.46 -26.09
N LYS A 497 -10.39 -15.67 -25.91
CA LYS A 497 -9.78 -16.16 -24.67
C LYS A 497 -9.39 -15.04 -23.69
N ILE A 498 -9.47 -13.79 -24.12
CA ILE A 498 -8.97 -12.62 -23.38
C ILE A 498 -10.07 -11.86 -22.67
N THR A 499 -11.22 -11.64 -23.33
CA THR A 499 -12.34 -10.96 -22.68
C THR A 499 -13.06 -11.90 -21.72
N ASP A 500 -13.37 -11.40 -20.52
CA ASP A 500 -14.21 -12.07 -19.54
C ASP A 500 -15.69 -11.62 -19.62
N ASN A 501 -15.99 -10.66 -20.50
CA ASN A 501 -17.32 -10.13 -20.73
C ASN A 501 -18.09 -11.02 -21.71
N GLU A 502 -19.21 -11.60 -21.26
CA GLU A 502 -19.98 -12.56 -22.04
C GLU A 502 -20.66 -11.92 -23.28
N VAL A 503 -20.90 -10.60 -23.27
CA VAL A 503 -21.42 -9.86 -24.44
C VAL A 503 -20.35 -9.77 -25.53
N TYR A 504 -19.11 -9.42 -25.18
CA TYR A 504 -18.01 -9.37 -26.15
C TYR A 504 -17.55 -10.75 -26.58
N LYS A 505 -17.58 -11.77 -25.71
CA LYS A 505 -17.35 -13.16 -26.13
C LYS A 505 -18.32 -13.59 -27.22
N LYS A 506 -19.59 -13.21 -27.10
CA LYS A 506 -20.59 -13.50 -28.13
C LYS A 506 -20.26 -12.77 -29.44
N LEU A 507 -19.94 -11.48 -29.40
CA LEU A 507 -19.52 -10.71 -30.59
C LEU A 507 -18.31 -11.33 -31.31
N ILE A 508 -17.31 -11.77 -30.55
CA ILE A 508 -16.11 -12.42 -31.08
C ILE A 508 -16.44 -13.81 -31.65
N TYR A 509 -17.32 -14.56 -30.99
CA TYR A 509 -17.81 -15.85 -31.50
C TYR A 509 -18.57 -15.67 -32.83
N ASP A 510 -19.45 -14.68 -32.91
CA ASP A 510 -20.19 -14.36 -34.13
C ASP A 510 -19.23 -13.89 -35.24
N THR A 511 -18.16 -13.17 -34.88
CA THR A 511 -17.08 -12.81 -35.80
C THR A 511 -16.37 -14.04 -36.36
N ALA A 512 -16.01 -15.00 -35.52
CA ALA A 512 -15.38 -16.25 -35.95
C ALA A 512 -16.29 -17.02 -36.94
N LYS A 513 -17.60 -17.06 -36.65
CA LYS A 513 -18.61 -17.69 -37.50
C LYS A 513 -18.80 -16.97 -38.84
N ASN A 514 -18.67 -15.65 -38.87
CA ASN A 514 -18.74 -14.89 -40.12
C ASN A 514 -17.49 -15.17 -40.98
N LEU A 515 -16.32 -15.23 -40.35
CA LEU A 515 -15.06 -15.50 -41.04
C LEU A 515 -15.03 -16.89 -41.68
N THR A 516 -15.55 -17.93 -41.02
CA THR A 516 -15.67 -19.28 -41.61
C THR A 516 -16.63 -19.35 -42.79
N LYS A 517 -17.53 -18.37 -42.93
CA LYS A 517 -18.45 -18.23 -44.07
C LYS A 517 -17.94 -17.28 -45.16
N GLY A 518 -16.78 -16.65 -44.96
CA GLY A 518 -16.27 -15.60 -45.85
C GLY A 518 -17.03 -14.28 -45.77
N GLU A 519 -17.79 -14.06 -44.69
CA GLU A 519 -18.50 -12.80 -44.46
C GLU A 519 -17.59 -11.77 -43.74
N PRO A 520 -17.86 -10.46 -43.91
CA PRO A 520 -17.10 -9.42 -43.23
C PRO A 520 -17.15 -9.53 -41.69
N ILE A 521 -16.02 -9.29 -41.03
CA ILE A 521 -15.87 -9.23 -39.57
C ILE A 521 -16.77 -8.15 -38.98
N SER A 522 -16.81 -6.99 -39.64
CA SER A 522 -17.63 -5.85 -39.21
C SER A 522 -19.11 -6.18 -39.07
N LYS A 523 -19.61 -7.20 -39.78
CA LYS A 523 -21.02 -7.61 -39.72
C LYS A 523 -21.48 -8.00 -38.31
N ALA A 524 -20.61 -8.59 -37.49
CA ALA A 524 -20.95 -8.98 -36.12
C ALA A 524 -21.17 -7.76 -35.19
N PHE A 525 -20.58 -6.61 -35.53
CA PHE A 525 -20.57 -5.40 -34.71
C PHE A 525 -21.56 -4.33 -35.19
N LYS A 526 -22.17 -4.53 -36.36
CA LYS A 526 -23.10 -3.56 -36.96
C LYS A 526 -24.30 -3.32 -36.05
N ASP A 527 -24.57 -2.05 -35.76
CA ASP A 527 -25.69 -1.56 -34.94
C ASP A 527 -25.78 -2.21 -33.53
N HIS A 528 -24.68 -2.78 -33.03
CA HIS A 528 -24.65 -3.40 -31.71
C HIS A 528 -24.45 -2.34 -30.61
N TRP A 529 -25.36 -2.26 -29.65
CA TRP A 529 -25.36 -1.23 -28.59
C TRP A 529 -24.07 -1.19 -27.76
N ALA A 530 -23.43 -2.34 -27.53
CA ALA A 530 -22.17 -2.45 -26.80
C ALA A 530 -20.93 -2.12 -27.66
N PHE A 531 -21.09 -1.76 -28.94
CA PHE A 531 -19.98 -1.41 -29.81
C PHE A 531 -20.21 -0.01 -30.41
N PRO A 532 -19.49 1.02 -29.95
CA PRO A 532 -19.73 2.39 -30.38
C PRO A 532 -19.53 2.58 -31.88
N ASN A 533 -20.29 3.51 -32.47
CA ASN A 533 -20.27 3.75 -33.93
C ASN A 533 -18.87 4.11 -34.47
N ILE A 534 -18.07 4.92 -33.75
CA ILE A 534 -16.72 5.28 -34.20
C ILE A 534 -15.84 4.03 -34.34
N ALA A 535 -15.90 3.10 -33.38
CA ALA A 535 -15.18 1.84 -33.45
C ALA A 535 -15.64 0.99 -34.64
N TYR A 536 -16.96 0.91 -34.86
CA TYR A 536 -17.55 0.19 -35.99
C TYR A 536 -17.09 0.75 -37.34
N GLN A 537 -17.12 2.07 -37.53
CA GLN A 537 -16.70 2.71 -38.78
C GLN A 537 -15.21 2.49 -39.06
N MET A 538 -14.36 2.56 -38.03
CA MET A 538 -12.93 2.26 -38.16
C MET A 538 -12.68 0.79 -38.49
N LEU A 539 -13.47 -0.14 -37.93
CA LEU A 539 -13.39 -1.56 -38.24
C LEU A 539 -13.74 -1.83 -39.71
N ILE A 540 -14.86 -1.29 -40.20
CA ILE A 540 -15.24 -1.40 -41.62
C ILE A 540 -14.18 -0.77 -42.53
N THR A 541 -13.68 0.41 -42.17
CA THR A 541 -12.70 1.13 -42.98
C THR A 541 -11.39 0.34 -43.05
N GLY A 542 -10.92 -0.19 -41.91
CA GLY A 542 -9.76 -1.06 -41.84
C GLY A 542 -9.94 -2.34 -42.64
N GLU A 543 -11.12 -2.96 -42.57
CA GLU A 543 -11.47 -4.16 -43.34
C GLU A 543 -11.46 -3.89 -44.85
N LYS A 544 -12.12 -2.82 -45.31
CA LYS A 544 -12.19 -2.45 -46.74
C LYS A 544 -10.85 -2.02 -47.33
N THR A 545 -10.00 -1.38 -46.52
CA THR A 545 -8.68 -0.88 -46.97
C THR A 545 -7.54 -1.86 -46.72
N GLY A 546 -7.82 -3.00 -46.07
CA GLY A 546 -6.79 -3.94 -45.64
C GLY A 546 -5.89 -3.42 -44.51
N ARG A 547 -6.27 -2.33 -43.84
CA ARG A 547 -5.50 -1.65 -42.78
C ARG A 547 -6.13 -1.80 -41.40
N LEU A 548 -6.55 -3.01 -41.05
CA LEU A 548 -7.20 -3.31 -39.76
C LEU A 548 -6.32 -2.92 -38.56
N GLY A 549 -5.03 -3.29 -38.58
CA GLY A 549 -4.10 -3.02 -37.48
C GLY A 549 -4.04 -1.54 -37.07
N PRO A 550 -3.62 -0.62 -37.98
CA PRO A 550 -3.56 0.81 -37.68
C PRO A 550 -4.91 1.43 -37.32
N MET A 551 -6.02 0.96 -37.91
CA MET A 551 -7.35 1.48 -37.58
C MET A 551 -7.79 1.05 -36.18
N MET A 552 -7.54 -0.20 -35.79
CA MET A 552 -7.84 -0.70 -34.45
C MET A 552 -6.93 -0.08 -33.38
N GLU A 553 -5.69 0.25 -33.73
CA GLU A 553 -4.80 0.99 -32.83
C GLU A 553 -5.36 2.39 -32.52
N ARG A 554 -5.85 3.12 -33.54
CA ARG A 554 -6.53 4.40 -33.34
C ARG A 554 -7.78 4.28 -32.47
N VAL A 555 -8.60 3.23 -32.69
CA VAL A 555 -9.77 2.95 -31.85
C VAL A 555 -9.37 2.69 -30.41
N SER A 556 -8.34 1.87 -30.18
CA SER A 556 -7.79 1.59 -28.86
C SER A 556 -7.40 2.87 -28.13
N ASN A 557 -6.57 3.70 -28.76
CA ASN A 557 -6.04 4.92 -28.15
C ASN A 557 -7.17 5.93 -27.85
N TYR A 558 -8.12 6.09 -28.78
CA TYR A 558 -9.27 6.94 -28.57
C TYR A 558 -10.14 6.48 -27.39
N TYR A 559 -10.57 5.21 -27.36
CA TYR A 559 -11.43 4.72 -26.28
C TYR A 559 -10.71 4.60 -24.94
N GLN A 560 -9.39 4.44 -24.96
CA GLN A 560 -8.57 4.50 -23.76
C GLN A 560 -8.59 5.89 -23.12
N GLU A 561 -8.46 6.93 -23.94
CA GLU A 561 -8.58 8.31 -23.47
C GLU A 561 -10.00 8.63 -22.98
N GLN A 562 -11.02 8.17 -23.70
CA GLN A 562 -12.42 8.31 -23.27
C GLN A 562 -12.68 7.58 -21.94
N HIS A 563 -12.13 6.37 -21.77
CA HIS A 563 -12.24 5.59 -20.53
C HIS A 563 -11.60 6.32 -19.36
N ARG A 564 -10.37 6.84 -19.53
CA ARG A 564 -9.69 7.67 -18.50
C ARG A 564 -10.48 8.93 -18.17
N THR A 565 -11.03 9.60 -19.19
CA THR A 565 -11.82 10.83 -19.03
C THR A 565 -13.09 10.58 -18.21
N ILE A 566 -13.83 9.51 -18.50
CA ILE A 566 -15.04 9.16 -17.72
C ILE A 566 -14.68 8.81 -16.28
N ILE A 567 -13.59 8.07 -16.04
CA ILE A 567 -13.14 7.77 -14.66
C ILE A 567 -12.84 9.07 -13.89
N ASN A 568 -12.21 10.05 -14.53
CA ASN A 568 -11.92 11.34 -13.90
C ASN A 568 -13.20 12.16 -13.66
N GLN A 569 -14.13 12.19 -14.61
CA GLN A 569 -15.42 12.87 -14.46
C GLN A 569 -16.25 12.25 -13.33
N MET A 570 -16.27 10.92 -13.23
CA MET A 570 -16.90 10.23 -12.11
C MET A 570 -16.34 10.69 -10.77
N LYS A 571 -15.01 10.78 -10.65
CA LYS A 571 -14.37 11.23 -9.42
C LYS A 571 -14.84 12.63 -9.02
N THR A 572 -14.90 13.56 -9.97
CA THR A 572 -15.36 14.94 -9.75
C THR A 572 -16.84 15.01 -9.36
N LEU A 573 -17.70 14.12 -9.88
CA LEU A 573 -19.13 14.08 -9.56
C LEU A 573 -19.43 13.38 -8.23
N ILE A 574 -18.66 12.36 -7.86
CA ILE A 574 -18.88 11.61 -6.62
C ILE A 574 -18.72 12.51 -5.39
N GLU A 575 -17.76 13.43 -5.39
CA GLU A 575 -17.48 14.28 -4.21
C GLU A 575 -18.66 15.20 -3.83
N PRO A 576 -19.25 16.00 -4.73
CA PRO A 576 -20.45 16.78 -4.43
C PRO A 576 -21.64 15.91 -3.99
N VAL A 577 -21.88 14.79 -4.67
CA VAL A 577 -22.97 13.87 -4.31
C VAL A 577 -22.79 13.33 -2.90
N MET A 578 -21.55 12.96 -2.53
CA MET A 578 -21.22 12.52 -1.18
C MET A 578 -21.46 13.62 -0.14
N ILE A 579 -21.01 14.85 -0.38
CA ILE A 579 -21.20 15.97 0.54
C ILE A 579 -22.69 16.25 0.76
N VAL A 580 -23.48 16.33 -0.33
CA VAL A 580 -24.94 16.55 -0.25
C VAL A 580 -25.62 15.41 0.50
N THR A 581 -25.29 14.17 0.18
CA THR A 581 -25.87 13.00 0.86
C THR A 581 -25.58 13.00 2.35
N LEU A 582 -24.33 13.29 2.74
CA LEU A 582 -23.94 13.37 4.15
C LEU A 582 -24.59 14.55 4.85
N ALA A 583 -24.69 15.71 4.21
CA ALA A 583 -25.37 16.87 4.76
C ALA A 583 -26.86 16.59 5.02
N VAL A 584 -27.54 15.89 4.09
CA VAL A 584 -28.95 15.49 4.27
C VAL A 584 -29.10 14.49 5.41
N ILE A 585 -28.24 13.46 5.48
CA ILE A 585 -28.34 12.44 6.54
C ILE A 585 -28.01 13.05 7.91
N VAL A 586 -26.88 13.72 8.04
CA VAL A 586 -26.45 14.31 9.33
C VAL A 586 -27.37 15.46 9.73
N GLY A 587 -27.77 16.31 8.78
CA GLY A 587 -28.74 17.38 9.00
C GLY A 587 -30.10 16.85 9.45
N GLY A 588 -30.58 15.77 8.82
CA GLY A 588 -31.81 15.09 9.23
C GLY A 588 -31.75 14.55 10.66
N ILE A 589 -30.62 13.96 11.06
CA ILE A 589 -30.40 13.51 12.44
C ILE A 589 -30.34 14.70 13.42
N LEU A 590 -29.64 15.77 13.06
CA LEU A 590 -29.57 16.98 13.89
C LEU A 590 -30.94 17.61 14.10
N LEU A 591 -31.75 17.74 13.04
CA LEU A 591 -33.12 18.25 13.13
C LEU A 591 -33.99 17.34 14.00
N ALA A 592 -33.84 16.02 13.89
CA ALA A 592 -34.56 15.07 14.72
C ALA A 592 -34.24 15.22 16.23
N VAL A 593 -33.04 15.68 16.59
CA VAL A 593 -32.66 15.92 17.99
C VAL A 593 -33.02 17.35 18.46
N ILE A 594 -32.82 18.35 17.61
CA ILE A 594 -32.97 19.76 17.99
C ILE A 594 -34.44 20.21 18.03
N ILE A 595 -35.29 19.77 17.09
CA ILE A 595 -36.70 20.21 17.05
C ILE A 595 -37.46 19.86 18.34
N PRO A 596 -37.41 18.62 18.86
CA PRO A 596 -38.05 18.32 20.14
C PRO A 596 -37.46 19.13 21.29
N MET A 597 -36.15 19.40 21.26
CA MET A 597 -35.48 20.20 22.29
C MET A 597 -36.02 21.64 22.35
N TYR A 598 -36.35 22.27 21.22
CA TYR A 598 -37.02 23.58 21.22
C TYR A 598 -38.43 23.50 21.81
N GLY A 599 -39.20 22.47 21.46
CA GLY A 599 -40.52 22.25 22.06
C GLY A 599 -40.45 22.06 23.59
N MET A 600 -39.35 21.53 24.12
CA MET A 600 -39.11 21.48 25.56
C MET A 600 -38.82 22.86 26.16
N TYR A 601 -38.03 23.69 25.47
CA TYR A 601 -37.73 25.05 25.94
C TYR A 601 -38.96 25.96 25.95
N ASP A 602 -39.88 25.80 24.99
CA ASP A 602 -41.13 26.57 24.93
C ASP A 602 -42.16 26.11 25.98
N ALA A 603 -42.03 24.88 26.50
CA ALA A 603 -42.92 24.32 27.51
C ALA A 603 -42.47 24.57 28.98
N LEU A 604 -41.23 25.04 29.16
CA LEU A 604 -40.64 25.49 30.43
C LEU A 604 -40.82 27.00 30.60
#